data_AF-A0A535P4Q0-F1
#
_entry.id   AF-A0A535P4Q0-F1
#
_cell.length_a   1.000
_cell.length_b   1.000
_cell.length_c   1.000
_cell.angle_alpha   90.00
_cell.angle_beta   90.00
_cell.angle_gamma   90.00
#
_symmetry.space_group_name_H-M   'P 1'
#
loop_
_entity.id
_entity.type
_entity.pdbx_description
1 polymer ?
#
loop_
_entity_poly.entity_id
_entity_poly.type
_entity_poly.pdbx_seq_one_letter_code
_entity_poly.pdbx_strand_id
1 'polypeptide(L)'
;MNIVRTVFTHSNATLVSSSAKIHGRDASDVHVVSQGQTATIVGAGQGNVSYSGEVFIDKATNLPLQVNLTIQGLGQVLLDIPSLVLNLPIPASTFTFVVPAGARVLPLQQANATPETGTLTLDQAQQQAGYHLLSIPTSQSGYVLNSVNALGAPGNQIYTLSYSRGGTSFTIAEGRALANLPAGDQQVSLRGTTGTVTTSNGTTTLTWTEKGVGIGITGNGLTSEQVINIAKLLS
;
A
#
# COMPACT_ATOMS: atom_id res chain seq x y z
N MET A 1 0.46 14.44 -5.01
CA MET A 1 0.71 15.08 -6.32
C MET A 1 -0.03 14.31 -7.40
N ASN A 2 -0.81 14.93 -8.29
CA ASN A 2 -0.64 14.79 -9.75
C ASN A 2 -1.69 15.60 -10.56
N ILE A 3 -1.60 16.94 -10.60
CA ILE A 3 -2.43 17.76 -11.51
C ILE A 3 -2.25 17.31 -12.97
N VAL A 4 -1.02 16.94 -13.35
CA VAL A 4 -0.69 16.40 -14.68
C VAL A 4 -1.54 15.17 -14.99
N ARG A 5 -1.62 14.19 -14.07
CA ARG A 5 -2.48 13.01 -14.28
C ARG A 5 -3.95 13.40 -14.45
N THR A 6 -4.47 14.33 -13.65
CA THR A 6 -5.86 14.78 -13.72
C THR A 6 -6.18 15.38 -15.09
N VAL A 7 -5.26 16.17 -15.67
CA VAL A 7 -5.40 16.75 -17.01
C VAL A 7 -5.56 15.66 -18.08
N PHE A 8 -4.79 14.56 -18.00
CA PHE A 8 -4.85 13.48 -18.99
C PHE A 8 -5.95 12.44 -18.75
N THR A 9 -6.63 12.47 -17.60
CA THR A 9 -7.61 11.42 -17.22
C THR A 9 -9.01 11.94 -16.91
N HIS A 10 -9.18 13.24 -16.62
CA HIS A 10 -10.43 13.84 -16.15
C HIS A 10 -10.70 15.21 -16.80
N SER A 11 -10.41 15.31 -18.09
CA SER A 11 -10.71 16.49 -18.92
C SER A 11 -11.67 16.14 -20.05
N ASN A 12 -12.51 17.10 -20.42
CA ASN A 12 -13.07 17.13 -21.77
C ASN A 12 -11.99 17.68 -22.71
N ALA A 13 -11.71 16.95 -23.78
CA ALA A 13 -10.66 17.28 -24.74
C ALA A 13 -11.25 17.55 -26.13
N THR A 14 -10.83 18.65 -26.74
CA THR A 14 -11.20 19.02 -28.11
C THR A 14 -9.94 19.26 -28.91
N LEU A 15 -9.79 18.60 -30.06
CA LEU A 15 -8.68 18.88 -30.97
C LEU A 15 -8.85 20.28 -31.57
N VAL A 16 -7.89 21.16 -31.33
CA VAL A 16 -7.85 22.53 -31.88
C VAL A 16 -7.13 22.52 -33.22
N SER A 17 -5.97 21.88 -33.26
CA SER A 17 -5.15 21.77 -34.47
C SER A 17 -4.39 20.46 -34.50
N SER A 18 -4.17 19.95 -35.69
CA SER A 18 -3.30 18.78 -35.93
C SER A 18 -1.97 19.17 -36.58
N SER A 19 -1.64 20.45 -36.71
CA SER A 19 -0.43 20.91 -37.41
C SER A 19 0.49 21.79 -36.55
N ALA A 20 0.33 21.75 -35.23
CA ALA A 20 1.18 22.51 -34.33
C ALA A 20 2.63 22.00 -34.36
N LYS A 21 3.58 22.88 -34.05
CA LYS A 21 4.98 22.52 -33.85
C LYS A 21 5.48 23.06 -32.52
N ILE A 22 6.00 22.16 -31.68
CA ILE A 22 6.60 22.49 -30.39
C ILE A 22 8.02 21.91 -30.39
N HIS A 23 9.02 22.76 -30.13
CA HIS A 23 10.43 22.37 -30.15
C HIS A 23 10.87 21.65 -31.43
N GLY A 24 10.29 22.06 -32.57
CA GLY A 24 10.55 21.46 -33.89
C GLY A 24 9.87 20.11 -34.14
N ARG A 25 9.09 19.57 -33.19
CA ARG A 25 8.35 18.31 -33.32
C ARG A 25 6.90 18.58 -33.70
N ASP A 26 6.34 17.71 -34.56
CA ASP A 26 4.94 17.81 -34.97
C ASP A 26 4.02 17.38 -33.82
N ALA A 27 3.05 18.23 -33.51
CA ALA A 27 2.18 18.08 -32.36
C ALA A 27 0.69 18.23 -32.73
N SER A 28 -0.15 17.55 -31.98
CA SER A 28 -1.58 17.85 -31.88
C SER A 28 -1.79 18.86 -30.77
N ASP A 29 -2.52 19.93 -31.07
CA ASP A 29 -2.96 20.94 -30.12
C ASP A 29 -4.36 20.58 -29.62
N VAL A 30 -4.48 20.35 -28.32
CA VAL A 30 -5.69 19.85 -27.68
C VAL A 30 -6.11 20.79 -26.57
N HIS A 31 -7.28 21.39 -26.72
CA HIS A 31 -7.91 22.17 -25.68
C HIS A 31 -8.52 21.23 -24.65
N VAL A 32 -8.18 21.45 -23.39
CA VAL A 32 -8.69 20.66 -22.27
C VAL A 32 -9.42 21.56 -21.29
N VAL A 33 -10.58 21.08 -20.83
CA VAL A 33 -11.36 21.72 -19.75
C VAL A 33 -11.65 20.68 -18.68
N SER A 34 -11.46 21.04 -17.41
CA SER A 34 -11.72 20.12 -16.32
C SER A 34 -13.20 19.74 -16.25
N GLN A 35 -13.49 18.49 -15.90
CA GLN A 35 -14.86 18.00 -15.71
C GLN A 35 -15.43 18.36 -14.31
N GLY A 36 -14.79 19.27 -13.58
CA GLY A 36 -15.25 19.72 -12.26
C GLY A 36 -15.05 18.72 -11.12
N GLN A 37 -14.16 17.72 -11.25
CA GLN A 37 -13.86 16.76 -10.19
C GLN A 37 -12.84 17.28 -9.16
N THR A 38 -12.92 16.71 -7.96
CA THR A 38 -12.12 17.07 -6.78
C THR A 38 -10.68 16.59 -6.96
N ALA A 39 -9.72 17.50 -6.95
CA ALA A 39 -8.30 17.17 -6.96
C ALA A 39 -7.63 17.78 -5.72
N THR A 40 -6.87 16.97 -4.99
CA THR A 40 -6.14 17.45 -3.82
C THR A 40 -4.91 18.24 -4.26
N ILE A 41 -4.96 19.56 -4.14
CA ILE A 41 -3.78 20.42 -4.31
C ILE A 41 -3.05 20.48 -2.96
N VAL A 42 -1.79 20.07 -2.95
CA VAL A 42 -0.95 20.17 -1.75
C VAL A 42 -0.80 21.66 -1.40
N GLY A 43 -1.30 22.05 -0.22
CA GLY A 43 -1.25 23.42 0.29
C GLY A 43 -2.53 24.25 0.19
N ALA A 44 -3.58 23.77 -0.51
CA ALA A 44 -4.84 24.53 -0.71
C ALA A 44 -6.12 23.80 -0.27
N GLY A 45 -6.01 22.64 0.37
CA GLY A 45 -7.16 21.84 0.81
C GLY A 45 -7.77 20.96 -0.28
N GLN A 46 -8.82 20.21 0.06
CA GLN A 46 -9.60 19.46 -0.91
C GLN A 46 -10.57 20.40 -1.61
N GLY A 47 -10.50 20.49 -2.94
CA GLY A 47 -11.38 21.31 -3.76
C GLY A 47 -11.48 20.80 -5.19
N ASN A 48 -12.55 21.21 -5.89
CA ASN A 48 -12.67 20.98 -7.33
C ASN A 48 -11.66 21.86 -8.04
N VAL A 49 -10.74 21.27 -8.79
CA VAL A 49 -9.73 22.04 -9.54
C VAL A 49 -10.33 22.38 -10.90
N SER A 50 -10.76 23.62 -11.05
CA SER A 50 -11.19 24.18 -12.33
C SER A 50 -9.97 24.62 -13.13
N TYR A 51 -9.83 24.10 -14.34
CA TYR A 51 -8.77 24.51 -15.27
C TYR A 51 -9.25 24.44 -16.71
N SER A 52 -8.64 25.27 -17.56
CA SER A 52 -8.81 25.26 -19.00
C SER A 52 -7.51 25.70 -19.66
N GLY A 53 -7.18 25.13 -20.82
CA GLY A 53 -6.02 25.53 -21.61
C GLY A 53 -5.62 24.49 -22.62
N GLU A 54 -4.37 24.59 -23.10
CA GLU A 54 -3.87 23.79 -24.21
C GLU A 54 -2.87 22.74 -23.76
N VAL A 55 -2.95 21.57 -24.38
CA VAL A 55 -2.00 20.48 -24.24
C VAL A 55 -1.49 20.09 -25.61
N PHE A 56 -0.18 20.18 -25.80
CA PHE A 56 0.49 19.81 -27.03
C PHE A 56 1.05 18.40 -26.92
N ILE A 57 0.57 17.49 -27.77
CA ILE A 57 0.92 16.07 -27.73
C ILE A 57 1.77 15.75 -28.95
N ASP A 58 2.97 15.18 -28.73
CA ASP A 58 3.84 14.69 -29.79
C ASP A 58 3.14 13.60 -30.60
N LYS A 59 3.07 13.77 -31.92
CA LYS A 59 2.48 12.75 -32.81
C LYS A 59 3.32 11.49 -32.91
N ALA A 60 4.63 11.58 -32.69
CA ALA A 60 5.52 10.43 -32.80
C ALA A 60 5.40 9.49 -31.58
N THR A 61 5.31 10.06 -30.38
CA THR A 61 5.34 9.28 -29.12
C THR A 61 4.02 9.25 -28.36
N ASN A 62 3.03 10.06 -28.74
CA ASN A 62 1.79 10.31 -27.99
C ASN A 62 2.06 10.82 -26.55
N LEU A 63 3.17 11.52 -26.34
CA LEU A 63 3.54 12.09 -25.04
C LEU A 63 3.41 13.62 -25.08
N PRO A 64 3.10 14.26 -23.94
CA PRO A 64 3.01 15.71 -23.90
C PRO A 64 4.38 16.37 -24.15
N LEU A 65 4.38 17.41 -24.97
CA LEU A 65 5.51 18.31 -25.20
C LEU A 65 5.37 19.60 -24.40
N GLN A 66 4.13 20.07 -24.21
CA GLN A 66 3.84 21.26 -23.44
C GLN A 66 2.42 21.19 -22.88
N VAL A 67 2.22 21.72 -21.68
CA VAL A 67 0.92 21.88 -21.02
C VAL A 67 0.81 23.31 -20.54
N ASN A 68 -0.14 24.08 -21.07
CA ASN A 68 -0.35 25.49 -20.76
C ASN A 68 -1.79 25.68 -20.28
N LEU A 69 -1.97 25.79 -18.96
CA LEU A 69 -3.28 25.81 -18.32
C LEU A 69 -3.48 27.08 -17.52
N THR A 70 -4.70 27.61 -17.54
CA THR A 70 -5.17 28.55 -16.52
C THR A 70 -5.92 27.76 -15.46
N ILE A 71 -5.39 27.78 -14.24
CA ILE A 71 -5.97 27.08 -13.08
C ILE A 71 -6.63 28.11 -12.18
N GLN A 72 -7.92 27.92 -11.89
CA GLN A 72 -8.66 28.82 -11.00
C GLN A 72 -8.03 28.84 -9.60
N GLY A 73 -7.72 30.04 -9.10
CA GLY A 73 -7.07 30.23 -7.80
C GLY A 73 -5.55 30.11 -7.80
N LEU A 74 -4.93 29.65 -8.90
CA LEU A 74 -3.47 29.55 -9.03
C LEU A 74 -2.90 30.40 -10.19
N GLY A 75 -3.72 30.72 -11.20
CA GLY A 75 -3.30 31.46 -12.38
C GLY A 75 -2.75 30.56 -13.47
N GLN A 76 -1.91 31.12 -14.35
CA GLN A 76 -1.37 30.39 -15.48
C GLN A 76 -0.21 29.46 -15.06
N VAL A 77 -0.25 28.22 -15.50
CA VAL A 77 0.79 27.20 -15.29
C VAL A 77 1.25 26.70 -16.64
N LEU A 78 2.56 26.81 -16.88
CA LEU A 78 3.23 26.28 -18.06
C LEU A 78 4.20 25.18 -17.64
N LEU A 79 3.97 23.97 -18.14
CA LEU A 79 4.93 22.88 -18.13
C LEU A 79 5.45 22.71 -19.55
N ASP A 80 6.73 23.02 -19.75
CA ASP A 80 7.40 22.89 -21.04
C ASP A 80 8.42 21.74 -20.98
N ILE A 81 8.35 20.83 -21.96
CA ILE A 81 9.20 19.63 -22.02
C ILE A 81 10.05 19.73 -23.30
N PRO A 82 11.16 20.48 -23.26
CA PRO A 82 11.96 20.77 -24.45
C PRO A 82 12.71 19.56 -25.01
N SER A 83 13.01 18.57 -24.16
CA SER A 83 13.68 17.34 -24.57
C SER A 83 13.20 16.18 -23.71
N LEU A 84 12.86 15.07 -24.37
CA LEU A 84 12.49 13.81 -23.75
C LEU A 84 13.15 12.67 -24.53
N VAL A 85 14.11 12.00 -23.89
CA VAL A 85 14.78 10.83 -24.47
C VAL A 85 14.14 9.57 -23.92
N LEU A 86 13.54 8.78 -24.80
CA LEU A 86 12.89 7.51 -24.47
C LEU A 86 13.81 6.34 -24.78
N ASN A 87 13.54 5.20 -24.15
CA ASN A 87 14.21 3.93 -24.44
C ASN A 87 15.75 4.01 -24.34
N LEU A 88 16.26 4.82 -23.41
CA LEU A 88 17.68 4.81 -23.09
C LEU A 88 18.09 3.39 -22.67
N PRO A 89 19.13 2.80 -23.27
CA PRO A 89 19.58 1.48 -22.89
C PRO A 89 20.01 1.52 -21.43
N ILE A 90 19.45 0.61 -20.64
CA ILE A 90 19.83 0.45 -19.25
C ILE A 90 21.19 -0.27 -19.24
N PRO A 91 22.23 0.26 -18.58
CA PRO A 91 23.53 -0.39 -18.51
C PRO A 91 23.40 -1.82 -17.97
N ALA A 92 24.15 -2.77 -18.53
CA ALA A 92 24.16 -4.16 -18.05
C ALA A 92 24.57 -4.26 -16.55
N SER A 93 25.35 -3.28 -16.08
CA SER A 93 25.72 -3.12 -14.66
C SER A 93 24.54 -2.80 -13.73
N THR A 94 23.39 -2.38 -14.25
CA THR A 94 22.16 -2.28 -13.44
C THR A 94 21.60 -3.65 -13.10
N PHE A 95 21.93 -4.67 -13.90
CA PHE A 95 21.47 -6.05 -13.74
C PHE A 95 22.54 -6.98 -13.18
N THR A 96 23.65 -6.45 -12.67
CA THR A 96 24.66 -7.28 -12.02
C THR A 96 24.21 -7.68 -10.62
N PHE A 97 23.88 -8.95 -10.46
CA PHE A 97 23.80 -9.59 -9.16
C PHE A 97 25.13 -10.28 -8.86
N VAL A 98 25.91 -9.72 -7.94
CA VAL A 98 27.12 -10.38 -7.42
C VAL A 98 26.71 -11.15 -6.19
N VAL A 99 26.76 -12.48 -6.29
CA VAL A 99 26.57 -13.37 -5.14
C VAL A 99 27.68 -13.07 -4.12
N PRO A 100 27.36 -12.68 -2.87
CA PRO A 100 28.39 -12.42 -1.87
C PRO A 100 29.19 -13.69 -1.55
N ALA A 101 30.46 -13.53 -1.23
CA ALA A 101 31.31 -14.64 -0.81
C ALA A 101 30.68 -15.40 0.38
N GLY A 102 30.59 -16.72 0.28
CA GLY A 102 29.99 -17.58 1.30
C GLY A 102 28.48 -17.82 1.15
N ALA A 103 27.83 -17.27 0.12
CA ALA A 103 26.45 -17.62 -0.18
C ALA A 103 26.32 -19.11 -0.55
N ARG A 104 25.22 -19.74 -0.11
CA ARG A 104 24.90 -21.15 -0.39
C ARG A 104 23.70 -21.23 -1.32
N VAL A 105 23.78 -22.08 -2.34
CA VAL A 105 22.64 -22.41 -3.21
C VAL A 105 21.82 -23.50 -2.52
N LEU A 106 20.54 -23.23 -2.27
CA LEU A 106 19.60 -24.18 -1.70
C LEU A 106 18.58 -24.61 -2.78
N PRO A 107 18.12 -25.87 -2.80
CA PRO A 107 17.01 -26.32 -3.63
C PRO A 107 15.78 -25.42 -3.48
N LEU A 108 15.02 -25.20 -4.57
CA LEU A 108 13.82 -24.34 -4.58
C LEU A 108 12.78 -24.73 -3.53
N GLN A 109 12.68 -26.01 -3.15
CA GLN A 109 11.81 -26.44 -2.05
C GLN A 109 12.26 -25.92 -0.67
N GLN A 110 13.54 -25.60 -0.47
CA GLN A 110 14.09 -25.00 0.75
C GLN A 110 14.06 -23.46 0.70
N ALA A 111 14.03 -22.86 -0.50
CA ALA A 111 13.89 -21.42 -0.69
C ALA A 111 12.42 -20.93 -0.69
N ASN A 112 11.51 -21.77 -1.20
CA ASN A 112 10.05 -21.60 -1.11
C ASN A 112 9.44 -22.35 0.08
N ALA A 113 10.24 -23.08 0.85
CA ALA A 113 9.87 -23.30 2.22
C ALA A 113 9.70 -21.90 2.81
N THR A 114 8.52 -21.59 3.36
CA THR A 114 8.49 -20.75 4.55
C THR A 114 9.69 -21.20 5.37
N PRO A 115 10.65 -20.34 5.72
CA PRO A 115 11.87 -20.77 6.37
C PRO A 115 11.49 -21.84 7.38
N GLU A 116 12.24 -22.94 7.46
CA GLU A 116 12.26 -23.69 8.71
C GLU A 116 12.89 -22.78 9.80
N THR A 117 12.34 -21.58 10.06
CA THR A 117 11.89 -21.30 11.40
C THR A 117 10.85 -22.39 11.67
N GLY A 118 11.31 -23.60 12.03
CA GLY A 118 10.41 -24.67 12.45
C GLY A 118 9.38 -24.03 13.37
N THR A 119 8.09 -24.33 13.13
CA THR A 119 6.95 -23.75 13.87
C THR A 119 7.40 -23.34 15.25
N LEU A 120 7.57 -22.03 15.47
CA LEU A 120 8.10 -21.57 16.74
C LEU A 120 7.11 -22.04 17.80
N THR A 121 7.60 -22.43 18.97
CA THR A 121 6.69 -22.43 20.11
C THR A 121 6.33 -20.98 20.41
N LEU A 122 5.15 -20.75 21.00
CA LEU A 122 4.78 -19.41 21.45
C LEU A 122 5.87 -18.81 22.36
N ASP A 123 6.46 -19.64 23.24
CA ASP A 123 7.54 -19.22 24.13
C ASP A 123 8.79 -18.76 23.38
N GLN A 124 9.20 -19.47 22.32
CA GLN A 124 10.33 -19.07 21.49
C GLN A 124 10.06 -17.74 20.79
N ALA A 125 8.84 -17.55 20.26
CA ALA A 125 8.45 -16.30 19.62
C ALA A 125 8.45 -15.13 20.62
N GLN A 126 7.96 -15.32 21.85
CA GLN A 126 8.01 -14.31 22.91
C GLN A 126 9.43 -13.96 23.33
N GLN A 127 10.31 -14.96 23.46
CA GLN A 127 11.72 -14.74 23.77
C GLN A 127 12.42 -13.92 22.69
N GLN A 128 12.14 -14.21 21.41
CA GLN A 128 12.69 -13.45 20.28
C GLN A 128 12.11 -12.04 20.20
N ALA A 129 10.81 -11.87 20.49
CA ALA A 129 10.14 -10.58 20.50
C ALA A 129 10.67 -9.66 21.60
N GLY A 130 11.08 -10.24 22.74
CA GLY A 130 11.45 -9.49 23.94
C GLY A 130 10.24 -8.89 24.66
N TYR A 131 9.04 -9.37 24.35
CA TYR A 131 7.78 -9.00 24.99
C TYR A 131 6.78 -10.15 24.89
N HIS A 132 5.72 -10.07 25.71
CA HIS A 132 4.63 -11.04 25.72
C HIS A 132 3.77 -10.85 24.47
N LEU A 133 3.60 -11.90 23.67
CA LEU A 133 2.78 -11.89 22.48
C LEU A 133 1.33 -12.14 22.87
N LEU A 134 0.41 -11.34 22.35
CA LEU A 134 -1.01 -11.52 22.62
C LEU A 134 -1.49 -12.82 22.00
N SER A 135 -1.90 -13.76 22.85
CA SER A 135 -2.34 -15.09 22.45
C SER A 135 -3.68 -15.44 23.10
N ILE A 136 -4.39 -16.40 22.51
CA ILE A 136 -5.61 -16.92 23.12
C ILE A 136 -5.20 -17.91 24.23
N PRO A 137 -5.66 -17.71 25.48
CA PRO A 137 -5.35 -18.61 26.59
C PRO A 137 -5.74 -20.06 26.28
N THR A 138 -4.92 -21.00 26.74
CA THR A 138 -5.17 -22.45 26.58
C THR A 138 -6.45 -22.93 27.26
N SER A 139 -7.00 -22.16 28.20
CA SER A 139 -8.32 -22.41 28.81
C SER A 139 -9.48 -22.26 27.82
N GLN A 140 -9.28 -21.56 26.69
CA GLN A 140 -10.27 -21.43 25.62
C GLN A 140 -10.18 -22.62 24.65
N SER A 141 -10.60 -23.79 25.11
CA SER A 141 -10.45 -25.09 24.39
C SER A 141 -11.06 -25.14 22.98
N GLY A 142 -11.94 -24.20 22.63
CA GLY A 142 -12.50 -24.06 21.28
C GLY A 142 -11.53 -23.48 20.25
N TYR A 143 -10.36 -22.98 20.65
CA TYR A 143 -9.34 -22.43 19.77
C TYR A 143 -8.08 -23.30 19.77
N VAL A 144 -7.61 -23.64 18.58
CA VAL A 144 -6.39 -24.43 18.38
C VAL A 144 -5.34 -23.54 17.74
N LEU A 145 -4.19 -23.38 18.41
CA LEU A 145 -3.01 -22.73 17.82
C LEU A 145 -2.32 -23.74 16.90
N ASN A 146 -2.33 -23.47 15.60
CA ASN A 146 -1.80 -24.38 14.59
C ASN A 146 -0.32 -24.12 14.30
N SER A 147 0.10 -22.85 14.29
CA SER A 147 1.48 -22.46 14.00
C SER A 147 1.82 -21.08 14.53
N VAL A 148 3.09 -20.88 14.89
CA VAL A 148 3.67 -19.57 15.17
C VAL A 148 4.84 -19.35 14.22
N ASN A 149 4.88 -18.18 13.57
CA ASN A 149 5.95 -17.79 12.66
C ASN A 149 6.47 -16.39 13.00
N ALA A 150 7.70 -16.10 12.59
CA ALA A 150 8.29 -14.78 12.62
C ALA A 150 8.70 -14.37 11.20
N LEU A 151 8.16 -13.26 10.71
CA LEU A 151 8.39 -12.77 9.34
C LEU A 151 9.17 -11.46 9.39
N GLY A 152 10.22 -11.35 8.57
CA GLY A 152 11.04 -10.14 8.48
C GLY A 152 12.45 -10.30 9.09
N ALA A 153 13.21 -9.21 9.09
CA ALA A 153 14.58 -9.20 9.59
C ALA A 153 14.64 -9.19 11.13
N PRO A 154 15.68 -9.79 11.75
CA PRO A 154 15.88 -9.73 13.20
C PRO A 154 15.75 -8.31 13.76
N GLY A 155 14.93 -8.14 14.79
CA GLY A 155 14.68 -6.84 15.43
C GLY A 155 13.55 -6.02 14.79
N ASN A 156 13.01 -6.44 13.63
CA ASN A 156 11.82 -5.85 13.02
C ASN A 156 10.86 -6.94 12.51
N GLN A 157 10.80 -8.07 13.22
CA GLN A 157 9.92 -9.17 12.87
C GLN A 157 8.45 -8.85 13.17
N ILE A 158 7.58 -9.43 12.36
CA ILE A 158 6.15 -9.56 12.60
C ILE A 158 5.91 -11.02 13.00
N TYR A 159 5.38 -11.23 14.19
CA TYR A 159 5.01 -12.55 14.68
C TYR A 159 3.59 -12.86 14.28
N THR A 160 3.35 -14.05 13.70
CA THR A 160 2.03 -14.50 13.27
C THR A 160 1.64 -15.78 13.99
N LEU A 161 0.48 -15.77 14.63
CA LEU A 161 -0.12 -16.90 15.31
C LEU A 161 -1.36 -17.32 14.52
N SER A 162 -1.32 -18.51 13.90
CA SER A 162 -2.43 -19.03 13.11
C SER A 162 -3.29 -19.93 13.98
N TYR A 163 -4.58 -19.58 14.08
CA TYR A 163 -5.56 -20.29 14.89
C TYR A 163 -6.67 -20.88 14.02
N SER A 164 -7.29 -21.95 14.53
CA SER A 164 -8.56 -22.46 14.02
C SER A 164 -9.57 -22.65 15.15
N ARG A 165 -10.84 -22.43 14.83
CA ARG A 165 -11.98 -22.73 15.69
C ARG A 165 -13.09 -23.35 14.85
N GLY A 166 -13.33 -24.64 15.03
CA GLY A 166 -14.20 -25.41 14.14
C GLY A 166 -13.67 -25.38 12.71
N GLY A 167 -14.52 -25.02 11.74
CA GLY A 167 -14.16 -24.92 10.32
C GLY A 167 -13.54 -23.59 9.88
N THR A 168 -13.34 -22.63 10.79
CA THR A 168 -12.82 -21.29 10.47
C THR A 168 -11.39 -21.13 10.95
N SER A 169 -10.55 -20.52 10.12
CA SER A 169 -9.15 -20.19 10.45
C SER A 169 -8.94 -18.68 10.41
N PHE A 170 -8.05 -18.19 11.27
CA PHE A 170 -7.67 -16.78 11.36
C PHE A 170 -6.24 -16.65 11.86
N THR A 171 -5.67 -15.46 11.69
CA THR A 171 -4.31 -15.15 12.10
C THR A 171 -4.30 -13.92 13.00
N ILE A 172 -3.49 -13.97 14.04
CA ILE A 172 -3.12 -12.83 14.86
C ILE A 172 -1.70 -12.44 14.46
N ALA A 173 -1.49 -11.19 14.07
CA ALA A 173 -0.19 -10.64 13.70
C ALA A 173 0.21 -9.55 14.69
N GLU A 174 1.45 -9.56 15.14
CA GLU A 174 1.96 -8.59 16.10
C GLU A 174 3.39 -8.14 15.74
N GLY A 175 3.63 -6.83 15.73
CA GLY A 175 4.97 -6.29 15.48
C GLY A 175 5.02 -4.77 15.49
N ARG A 176 6.20 -4.20 15.78
CA ARG A 176 6.41 -2.74 15.80
C ARG A 176 6.18 -2.10 14.43
N ALA A 177 6.51 -2.80 13.35
CA ALA A 177 6.27 -2.36 11.99
C ALA A 177 4.77 -2.17 11.66
N LEU A 178 3.87 -2.75 12.46
CA LEU A 178 2.42 -2.63 12.29
C LEU A 178 1.82 -1.49 13.14
N ALA A 179 2.62 -0.80 13.95
CA ALA A 179 2.11 0.23 14.85
C ALA A 179 1.65 1.46 14.07
N ASN A 180 0.55 2.07 14.53
CA ASN A 180 -0.01 3.32 14.01
C ASN A 180 -0.30 3.30 12.50
N LEU A 181 -0.60 2.12 11.93
CA LEU A 181 -1.08 2.03 10.56
C LEU A 181 -2.39 2.83 10.39
N PRO A 182 -2.64 3.38 9.18
CA PRO A 182 -3.85 4.18 8.93
C PRO A 182 -5.12 3.42 9.31
N ALA A 183 -5.96 4.05 10.12
CA ALA A 183 -7.25 3.52 10.53
C ALA A 183 -8.28 3.64 9.41
N GLY A 184 -9.08 2.60 9.21
CA GLY A 184 -10.38 2.68 8.51
C GLY A 184 -11.51 3.30 9.36
N ASP A 185 -12.74 3.23 8.84
CA ASP A 185 -13.85 4.05 9.34
C ASP A 185 -14.53 3.49 10.61
N GLN A 186 -14.54 2.16 10.80
CA GLN A 186 -15.23 1.55 11.95
C GLN A 186 -14.28 1.42 13.15
N GLN A 187 -14.38 2.37 14.08
CA GLN A 187 -13.62 2.37 15.33
C GLN A 187 -14.27 1.49 16.41
N VAL A 188 -13.43 0.84 17.21
CA VAL A 188 -13.85 0.01 18.35
C VAL A 188 -12.93 0.27 19.54
N SER A 189 -13.46 0.27 20.77
CA SER A 189 -12.63 0.36 21.98
C SER A 189 -12.16 -1.03 22.40
N LEU A 190 -10.85 -1.21 22.57
CA LEU A 190 -10.21 -2.46 22.95
C LEU A 190 -9.10 -2.18 23.95
N ARG A 191 -9.16 -2.76 25.15
CA ARG A 191 -8.09 -2.67 26.17
C ARG A 191 -7.53 -1.25 26.41
N GLY A 192 -8.41 -0.24 26.41
CA GLY A 192 -8.02 1.16 26.64
C GLY A 192 -7.35 1.84 25.43
N THR A 193 -7.35 1.20 24.26
CA THR A 193 -6.96 1.79 22.98
C THR A 193 -8.11 1.76 21.98
N THR A 194 -7.94 2.47 20.87
CA THR A 194 -8.88 2.45 19.74
C THR A 194 -8.34 1.51 18.67
N GLY A 195 -9.13 0.50 18.34
CA GLY A 195 -8.92 -0.36 17.18
C GLY A 195 -9.84 0.01 16.03
N THR A 196 -9.58 -0.60 14.89
CA THR A 196 -10.32 -0.38 13.66
C THR A 196 -10.63 -1.68 12.97
N VAL A 197 -11.89 -1.86 12.59
CA VAL A 197 -12.35 -3.02 11.82
C VAL A 197 -12.55 -2.61 10.36
N THR A 198 -12.05 -3.44 9.46
CA THR A 198 -12.25 -3.33 8.02
C THR A 198 -12.65 -4.69 7.45
N THR A 199 -13.70 -4.72 6.64
CA THR A 199 -14.12 -5.93 5.91
C THR A 199 -14.04 -5.66 4.42
N SER A 200 -13.32 -6.53 3.70
CA SER A 200 -13.19 -6.46 2.25
C SER A 200 -13.08 -7.86 1.67
N ASN A 201 -13.84 -8.14 0.60
CA ASN A 201 -13.84 -9.43 -0.11
C ASN A 201 -14.02 -10.65 0.83
N GLY A 202 -14.92 -10.54 1.81
CA GLY A 202 -15.20 -11.61 2.79
C GLY A 202 -14.13 -11.79 3.88
N THR A 203 -13.02 -11.04 3.82
CA THR A 203 -11.99 -11.02 4.85
C THR A 203 -12.23 -9.85 5.79
N THR A 204 -12.32 -10.16 7.08
CA THR A 204 -12.44 -9.14 8.14
C THR A 204 -11.11 -9.04 8.86
N THR A 205 -10.66 -7.80 9.03
CA THR A 205 -9.43 -7.45 9.74
C THR A 205 -9.74 -6.45 10.84
N LEU A 206 -9.28 -6.72 12.06
CA LEU A 206 -9.27 -5.78 13.17
C LEU A 206 -7.81 -5.42 13.46
N THR A 207 -7.48 -4.13 13.51
CA THR A 207 -6.14 -3.65 13.84
C THR A 207 -6.17 -2.65 14.98
N TRP A 208 -5.13 -2.59 15.79
CA TRP A 208 -4.94 -1.57 16.81
C TRP A 208 -3.46 -1.49 17.20
N THR A 209 -3.11 -0.52 18.04
CA THR A 209 -1.75 -0.39 18.60
C THR A 209 -1.79 -0.36 20.12
N GLU A 210 -0.95 -1.16 20.76
CA GLU A 210 -0.75 -1.18 22.21
C GLU A 210 0.75 -1.02 22.50
N LYS A 211 1.10 -0.04 23.35
CA LYS A 211 2.49 0.20 23.82
C LYS A 211 3.54 0.26 22.69
N GLY A 212 3.17 0.79 21.53
CA GLY A 212 4.06 0.92 20.36
C GLY A 212 4.21 -0.36 19.52
N VAL A 213 3.39 -1.38 19.76
CA VAL A 213 3.30 -2.59 18.96
C VAL A 213 1.95 -2.61 18.25
N GLY A 214 1.96 -2.79 16.93
CA GLY A 214 0.74 -2.95 16.16
C GLY A 214 0.29 -4.39 16.19
N ILE A 215 -1.02 -4.60 16.38
CA ILE A 215 -1.64 -5.91 16.43
C ILE A 215 -2.78 -5.95 15.41
N GLY A 216 -2.91 -7.08 14.73
CA GLY A 216 -3.97 -7.34 13.77
C GLY A 216 -4.57 -8.72 13.94
N ILE A 217 -5.88 -8.85 13.78
CA ILE A 217 -6.59 -10.13 13.66
C ILE A 217 -7.24 -10.15 12.29
N THR A 218 -6.92 -11.16 11.48
CA THR A 218 -7.47 -11.30 10.13
C THR A 218 -8.03 -12.71 9.92
N GLY A 219 -9.25 -12.81 9.40
CA GLY A 219 -9.84 -14.08 9.02
C GLY A 219 -10.89 -13.94 7.92
N ASN A 220 -10.94 -14.95 7.05
CA ASN A 220 -11.96 -15.05 6.01
C ASN A 220 -13.24 -15.66 6.58
N GLY A 221 -14.39 -15.06 6.28
CA GLY A 221 -15.69 -15.49 6.80
C GLY A 221 -15.95 -15.13 8.26
N LEU A 222 -15.05 -14.37 8.90
CA LEU A 222 -15.29 -13.80 10.22
C LEU A 222 -16.09 -12.50 10.13
N THR A 223 -17.02 -12.30 11.07
CA THR A 223 -17.74 -11.03 11.24
C THR A 223 -16.94 -10.04 12.10
N SER A 224 -17.28 -8.75 12.03
CA SER A 224 -16.69 -7.71 12.89
C SER A 224 -16.82 -8.06 14.38
N GLU A 225 -17.97 -8.60 14.79
CA GLU A 225 -18.20 -9.01 16.18
C GLU A 225 -17.28 -10.18 16.58
N GLN A 226 -17.08 -11.15 15.69
CA GLN A 226 -16.21 -12.30 15.98
C GLN A 226 -14.74 -11.87 16.18
N VAL A 227 -14.19 -11.00 15.31
CA VAL A 227 -12.81 -10.51 15.49
C VAL A 227 -12.66 -9.67 16.76
N ILE A 228 -13.66 -8.87 17.13
CA ILE A 228 -13.67 -8.11 18.40
C ILE A 228 -13.72 -9.06 19.60
N ASN A 229 -14.54 -10.11 19.54
CA ASN A 229 -14.64 -11.09 20.62
C ASN A 229 -13.35 -11.90 20.77
N ILE A 230 -12.70 -12.28 19.66
CA ILE A 230 -11.37 -12.90 19.69
C ILE A 230 -10.37 -11.93 20.33
N ALA A 231 -10.36 -10.66 19.92
CA ALA A 231 -9.47 -9.66 20.51
C ALA A 231 -9.64 -9.57 22.03
N LYS A 232 -10.87 -9.59 22.56
CA LYS A 232 -11.14 -9.55 24.01
C LYS A 232 -10.62 -10.76 24.78
N LEU A 233 -10.39 -11.89 24.12
CA LEU A 233 -9.83 -13.11 24.74
C LEU A 233 -8.32 -13.05 24.90
N LEU A 234 -7.63 -12.17 24.16
CA LEU A 234 -6.17 -12.15 24.14
C LEU A 234 -5.62 -11.62 25.45
N SER A 235 -4.58 -12.30 25.95
CA SER A 235 -3.84 -11.95 27.16
C SER A 235 -2.35 -12.06 26.97
#